data_AF-A0A962T530-F1
#
_entry.id   AF-A0A962T530-F1
#
_cell.length_a   1.000
_cell.length_b   1.000
_cell.length_c   1.000
_cell.angle_alpha   90.00
_cell.angle_beta   90.00
_cell.angle_gamma   90.00
#
_symmetry.space_group_name_H-M   'P 1'
#
loop_
_entity.id
_entity.type
_entity.pdbx_description
1 polymer ?
#
loop_
_entity_poly.entity_id
_entity_poly.type
_entity_poly.pdbx_seq_one_letter_code
_entity_poly.pdbx_strand_id
1 'polypeptide(L)' 'NNSPDGVNYVVPGNDDAIRAIQLYLGGVAEAVLEGRAVLATGRGPEEEFVEIPEEVLPVSEGA' A
#
# COMPACT_ATOMS: atom_id res chain seq x y z
N ASN A 1 -19.56 -6.14 -0.97
CA ASN A 1 -20.24 -6.37 -2.26
C ASN A 1 -19.27 -6.07 -3.40
N ASN A 2 -18.13 -6.75 -3.49
CA ASN A 2 -17.12 -6.44 -4.52
C ASN A 2 -16.33 -7.71 -4.87
N SER A 3 -16.01 -7.91 -6.16
CA SER A 3 -15.03 -8.91 -6.59
C SER A 3 -13.68 -8.23 -6.81
N PRO A 4 -12.58 -8.75 -6.25
CA PRO A 4 -11.23 -8.22 -6.47
C PRO A 4 -10.57 -8.69 -7.77
N ASP A 5 -11.29 -9.43 -8.63
CA ASP A 5 -10.73 -9.97 -9.88
C ASP A 5 -10.12 -8.86 -10.76
N GLY A 6 -8.85 -9.02 -11.13
CA GLY A 6 -8.13 -8.04 -11.96
C GLY A 6 -7.52 -6.86 -11.18
N VAL A 7 -7.63 -6.82 -9.85
CA VAL A 7 -6.98 -5.82 -9.01
C VAL A 7 -5.64 -6.35 -8.48
N ASN A 8 -4.54 -5.68 -8.80
CA ASN A 8 -3.21 -6.10 -8.34
C ASN A 8 -2.99 -5.90 -6.83
N TYR A 9 -3.52 -4.80 -6.29
CA TYR A 9 -3.36 -4.42 -4.89
C TYR A 9 -4.72 -4.14 -4.28
N VAL A 10 -5.29 -5.16 -3.64
CA VAL A 10 -6.61 -5.08 -3.03
C VAL A 10 -6.47 -4.45 -1.65
N VAL A 11 -7.22 -3.37 -1.41
CA VAL A 11 -7.35 -2.74 -0.08
C VAL A 11 -8.72 -3.12 0.50
N PRO A 12 -8.79 -4.09 1.44
CA PRO A 12 -10.05 -4.45 2.06
C PRO A 12 -10.52 -3.33 3.00
N GLY A 13 -11.80 -2.98 2.94
CA GLY A 13 -12.30 -1.82 3.67
C GLY A 13 -13.80 -1.58 3.50
N ASN A 14 -14.26 -0.50 4.13
CA ASN A 14 -15.63 -0.03 4.03
C ASN A 14 -15.73 1.01 2.91
N ASP A 15 -16.43 0.70 1.83
CA ASP A 15 -16.61 1.55 0.64
C ASP A 15 -17.80 2.51 0.75
N ASP A 16 -18.76 2.24 1.64
CA ASP A 16 -20.01 2.99 1.74
C ASP A 16 -19.93 4.20 2.70
N ALA A 17 -18.99 4.18 3.65
CA ALA A 17 -18.86 5.24 4.64
C ALA A 17 -18.02 6.42 4.11
N ILE A 18 -18.58 7.63 4.12
CA ILE A 18 -17.85 8.85 3.73
C ILE A 18 -16.53 9.03 4.51
N ARG A 19 -16.51 8.66 5.79
CA ARG A 19 -15.30 8.71 6.62
C ARG A 19 -14.21 7.76 6.10
N ALA A 20 -14.59 6.58 5.62
CA ALA A 20 -13.63 5.60 5.08
C ALA A 20 -13.09 6.07 3.73
N ILE A 21 -13.95 6.59 2.85
CA ILE A 21 -13.53 7.21 1.58
C ILE A 21 -12.52 8.34 1.82
N GLN A 22 -12.82 9.24 2.76
CA GLN A 22 -11.92 10.34 3.12
C GLN A 22 -10.57 9.84 3.66
N LEU A 23 -10.59 8.79 4.50
CA LEU A 23 -9.38 8.19 5.04
C LEU A 23 -8.50 7.59 3.93
N TYR A 24 -9.08 6.80 3.02
CA TYR A 24 -8.34 6.15 1.95
C TYR A 24 -7.78 7.17 0.95
N LEU A 25 -8.61 8.11 0.48
CA LEU A 25 -8.16 9.14 -0.46
C LEU A 25 -7.13 10.08 0.17
N GLY A 26 -7.29 10.42 1.44
CA GLY A 26 -6.31 11.24 2.18
C GLY A 26 -4.95 10.55 2.26
N GLY A 27 -4.92 9.28 2.67
CA GLY A 27 -3.67 8.51 2.75
C GLY A 27 -2.98 8.33 1.39
N VAL A 28 -3.74 8.00 0.35
CA VAL A 28 -3.19 7.86 -1.01
C VAL A 28 -2.68 9.19 -1.55
N ALA A 29 -3.40 10.29 -1.32
CA ALA A 29 -2.96 11.61 -1.75
C ALA A 29 -1.63 12.01 -1.08
N GLU A 30 -1.50 11.79 0.22
CA GLU A 30 -0.26 12.08 0.95
C GLU A 30 0.91 11.24 0.42
N ALA A 31 0.73 9.93 0.26
CA ALA A 31 1.76 9.04 -0.26
C ALA A 31 2.24 9.45 -1.67
N VAL A 32 1.33 9.89 -2.54
CA VAL A 32 1.68 10.37 -3.88
C VAL A 32 2.46 11.69 -3.81
N LEU A 33 2.08 12.61 -2.91
CA LEU A 33 2.80 13.88 -2.73
C LEU A 33 4.20 13.65 -2.16
N GLU A 34 4.34 12.78 -1.18
CA GLU A 34 5.60 12.38 -0.58
C GLU A 34 6.52 11.73 -1.63
N GLY A 35 6.03 10.75 -2.38
CA GLY A 35 6.80 10.10 -3.44
C GLY A 35 7.27 11.09 -4.51
N ARG A 36 6.45 12.09 -4.86
CA ARG A 36 6.85 13.15 -5.80
C ARG A 36 7.93 14.07 -5.21
N ALA A 37 7.85 14.40 -3.93
CA ALA A 37 8.86 15.20 -3.24
C ALA A 37 10.20 14.45 -3.19
N VAL A 38 10.17 13.16 -2.88
CA VAL A 38 11.34 12.27 -2.86
C VAL A 38 12.02 12.25 -4.24
N LEU A 39 11.27 12.00 -5.31
CA LEU A 39 11.79 12.05 -6.69
C LEU A 39 12.39 13.41 -7.07
N ALA A 40 11.77 14.52 -6.64
CA ALA A 40 12.28 15.86 -6.91
C ALA A 40 13.61 16.17 -6.20
N THR A 41 13.89 15.49 -5.09
CA THR A 41 15.13 15.67 -4.31
C THR A 41 16.27 14.73 -4.74
N GLY A 42 16.02 13.81 -5.69
CA GLY A 42 17.03 12.89 -6.20
C GLY A 42 17.32 11.68 -5.31
N ARG A 43 16.59 11.52 -4.20
CA ARG A 43 16.50 10.24 -3.48
C ARG A 43 15.57 9.33 -4.27
N GLY A 44 16.13 8.44 -5.08
CA GLY A 44 15.33 7.49 -5.85
C GLY A 44 14.80 6.34 -4.98
N PRO A 45 13.81 5.58 -5.48
CA PRO A 45 13.20 4.45 -4.78
C PRO A 45 14.19 3.33 -4.38
N GLU A 46 15.38 3.28 -4.97
CA GLU A 46 16.43 2.31 -4.65
C GLU A 46 16.95 2.41 -3.19
N GLU A 47 16.78 3.55 -2.51
CA GLU A 47 17.29 3.74 -1.13
C GLU A 47 16.29 3.35 -0.02
N GLU A 48 15.02 3.07 -0.34
CA GLU A 48 13.94 2.89 0.66
C GLU A 48 13.34 1.46 0.70
N PHE A 49 13.71 0.57 -0.23
CA PHE A 49 13.32 -0.84 -0.12
C PHE A 49 14.16 -1.52 0.98
N VAL A 50 13.59 -1.66 2.18
CA VAL A 50 14.09 -2.60 3.18
C VAL A 50 13.64 -3.99 2.77
N GLU A 51 14.52 -4.76 2.13
CA GLU A 51 14.28 -6.19 1.88
C GLU A 51 14.06 -6.90 3.23
N ILE A 52 12.84 -7.37 3.46
CA ILE A 52 12.56 -8.23 4.61
C ILE A 52 13.14 -9.61 4.28
N PRO A 53 14.08 -10.13 5.08
CA PRO A 53 14.64 -11.45 4.82
C PRO A 53 13.51 -12.49 4.84
N GLU A 54 13.59 -13.44 3.90
CA GLU A 54 12.58 -14.49 3.67
C GLU A 54 12.26 -15.32 4.93
N GLU A 55 13.12 -15.26 5.95
CA GLU A 55 13.04 -15.95 7.23
C GLU A 55 11.90 -15.47 8.15
N VAL A 56 11.29 -14.30 7.90
CA VAL A 56 10.22 -13.74 8.75
C VAL A 56 8.80 -14.09 8.26
N LEU A 57 8.66 -14.84 7.16
CA LEU A 57 7.36 -15.35 6.73
C LEU A 57 6.92 -16.45 7.72
N PRO A 58 5.76 -16.34 8.39
CA PRO A 58 5.24 -17.46 9.16
C PRO A 58 4.98 -18.60 8.18
N VAL A 59 5.79 -19.65 8.28
CA VAL A 59 5.61 -20.89 7.54
C VAL A 59 4.20 -21.37 7.87
N SER A 60 3.29 -21.29 6.91
CA SER A 60 1.96 -21.86 7.06
C SER A 60 2.14 -23.38 7.16
N GLU A 61 2.14 -23.88 8.39
CA GLU A 61 2.08 -25.29 8.68
C GLU A 61 0.79 -25.85 8.06
N GLY A 62 0.95 -26.91 7.26
CA GLY A 62 -0.13 -27.46 6.46
C GLY A 62 -1.28 -28.04 7.29
N ALA A 63 -2.45 -28.07 6.66
CA ALA A 63 -3.52 -29.02 6.92
C ALA A 63 -4.21 -29.32 5.58
#